data_AF-A0AAE0XZY5-F1
#
_entry.id   AF-A0AAE0XZY5-F1
#
_cell.length_a   1.000
_cell.length_b   1.000
_cell.length_c   1.000
_cell.angle_alpha   90.00
_cell.angle_beta   90.00
_cell.angle_gamma   90.00
#
_symmetry.space_group_name_H-M   'P 1'
#
loop_
_entity.id
_entity.type
_entity.pdbx_description
1 polymer ?
#
loop_
_entity_poly.entity_id
_entity_poly.type
_entity_poly.pdbx_seq_one_letter_code
_entity_poly.pdbx_strand_id
1 'polypeptide(L)'
;MPQVEISLCHFHMKQAFKRAFQGKGLAAHIVKVLQDIFEQQANALTEDSYNNFKDELSSLAPPPIVEYLQRNWWNCPQMWANFLNLDIPRLHVTTTNHFESYHGKIKTLLHSKISLSEALLLLQKYDSHLLQVATVITTVESMKRRYNSKDSDPVIGEVYLNVTSFAARLILEQYEITKKFSYSFTESANDIYELKSSAETVYHTTSKSCNCKFFVNLKLQCRHIFALRKHIEAPLYQNIQCDHRFSRN
;
A
#
# COMPACT_ATOMS: atom_id res chain seq x y z
N MET A 1 -13.76 15.44 -9.00
CA MET A 1 -14.18 14.42 -8.01
C MET A 1 -14.02 15.02 -6.61
N PRO A 2 -15.10 15.50 -5.97
CA PRO A 2 -15.03 16.22 -4.70
C PRO A 2 -15.00 15.35 -3.43
N GLN A 3 -15.08 14.01 -3.55
CA GLN A 3 -15.13 13.08 -2.40
C GLN A 3 -13.87 12.18 -2.27
N VAL A 4 -12.81 12.48 -3.01
CA VAL A 4 -11.58 11.67 -2.96
C VAL A 4 -10.65 12.25 -1.89
N GLU A 5 -10.34 11.45 -0.87
CA GLU A 5 -9.30 11.77 0.10
C GLU A 5 -7.94 11.77 -0.59
N ILE A 6 -7.31 12.94 -0.69
CA ILE A 6 -6.03 13.12 -1.36
C ILE A 6 -4.92 12.84 -0.35
N SER A 7 -4.21 11.72 -0.53
CA SER A 7 -3.00 11.42 0.21
C SER A 7 -1.76 11.86 -0.57
N LEU A 8 -0.92 12.68 0.06
CA LEU A 8 0.36 13.15 -0.48
C LEU A 8 1.43 12.08 -0.34
N CYS A 9 2.27 11.97 -1.37
CA CYS A 9 3.40 11.07 -1.37
C CYS A 9 4.47 11.52 -0.35
N HIS A 10 4.79 10.64 0.63
CA HIS A 10 5.83 10.88 1.63
C HIS A 10 7.20 11.24 1.03
N PHE A 11 7.59 10.63 -0.10
CA PHE A 11 8.85 10.97 -0.76
C PHE A 11 8.86 12.42 -1.28
N HIS A 12 7.78 12.86 -1.92
CA HIS A 12 7.65 14.23 -2.41
C HIS A 12 7.53 15.23 -1.28
N MET A 13 6.93 14.86 -0.14
CA MET A 13 6.93 15.69 1.05
C MET A 13 8.35 15.96 1.56
N LYS A 14 9.16 14.91 1.70
CA LYS A 14 10.58 15.05 2.09
C LYS A 14 11.33 15.94 1.11
N GLN A 15 11.09 15.78 -0.18
CA GLN A 15 11.75 16.59 -1.20
C GLN A 15 11.30 18.05 -1.17
N ALA A 16 10.01 18.31 -0.96
CA ALA A 16 9.45 19.65 -0.81
C ALA A 16 10.00 20.35 0.44
N PHE A 17 10.04 19.64 1.58
CA PHE A 17 10.66 20.10 2.81
C PHE A 17 12.14 20.47 2.56
N LYS A 18 12.93 19.57 1.98
CA LYS A 18 14.33 19.82 1.66
C LYS A 18 14.52 21.05 0.76
N ARG A 19 13.72 21.19 -0.30
CA ARG A 19 13.80 22.33 -1.23
C ARG A 19 13.42 23.66 -0.58
N ALA A 20 12.46 23.67 0.34
CA ALA A 20 12.02 24.88 1.03
C ALA A 20 13.12 25.48 1.94
N PHE A 21 14.02 24.64 2.45
CA PHE A 21 15.09 25.05 3.38
C PHE A 21 16.49 25.03 2.77
N GLN A 22 16.66 24.46 1.57
CA GLN A 22 17.91 24.58 0.80
C GLN A 22 18.20 26.05 0.46
N GLY A 23 19.37 26.53 0.85
CA GLY A 23 19.84 27.88 0.51
C GLY A 23 19.36 29.01 1.43
N LYS A 24 18.58 28.73 2.48
CA LYS A 24 18.10 29.73 3.45
C LYS A 24 19.06 30.02 4.62
N GLY A 25 20.35 29.71 4.46
CA GLY A 25 21.37 29.99 5.49
C GLY A 25 21.35 29.08 6.72
N LEU A 26 20.50 28.03 6.76
CA LEU A 26 20.54 27.03 7.82
C LEU A 26 21.64 25.99 7.56
N ALA A 27 22.32 25.58 8.64
CA ALA A 27 23.30 24.51 8.57
C ALA A 27 22.63 23.19 8.16
N ALA A 28 23.27 22.44 7.27
CA ALA A 28 22.72 21.21 6.69
C ALA A 28 22.33 20.15 7.75
N HIS A 29 23.02 20.13 8.89
CA HIS A 29 22.70 19.22 10.00
C HIS A 29 21.35 19.57 10.67
N ILE A 30 21.05 20.86 10.86
CA ILE A 30 19.78 21.31 11.46
C ILE A 30 18.61 20.98 10.53
N VAL A 31 18.78 21.23 9.23
CA VAL A 31 17.75 20.89 8.23
C VAL A 31 17.47 19.39 8.23
N LYS A 32 18.50 18.55 8.40
CA LYS A 32 18.33 17.10 8.51
C LYS A 32 17.58 16.70 9.77
N VAL A 33 17.94 17.25 10.94
CA VAL A 33 17.23 16.97 12.20
C VAL A 33 15.76 17.37 12.09
N LEU A 34 15.46 18.56 11.57
CA LEU A 34 14.08 19.01 11.35
C LEU A 34 13.32 18.10 10.38
N GLN A 35 13.99 17.63 9.33
CA GLN A 35 13.42 16.69 8.37
C GLN A 35 13.12 15.33 9.02
N ASP A 36 14.01 14.83 9.88
CA ASP A 36 13.85 13.54 10.57
C ASP A 36 12.69 13.61 11.58
N ILE A 37 12.51 14.72 12.29
CA ILE A 37 11.36 14.93 13.18
C ILE A 37 10.06 15.07 12.38
N PHE A 38 10.09 15.81 11.27
CA PHE A 38 8.94 15.94 10.36
C PHE A 38 8.50 14.59 9.77
N GLU A 39 9.47 13.72 9.46
CA GLU A 39 9.18 12.35 9.03
C GLU A 39 8.55 11.50 10.14
N GLN A 40 9.02 11.64 11.38
CA GLN A 40 8.41 10.98 12.53
C GLN A 40 6.98 11.47 12.77
N GLN A 41 6.75 12.79 12.65
CA GLN A 41 5.42 13.38 12.71
C GLN A 41 4.51 12.81 11.62
N ALA A 42 4.97 12.72 10.37
CA ALA A 42 4.19 12.16 9.27
C ALA A 42 3.86 10.67 9.47
N ASN A 43 4.76 9.92 10.13
CA ASN A 43 4.59 8.50 10.39
C ASN A 43 3.90 8.18 11.73
N ALA A 44 3.53 9.19 12.52
CA ALA A 44 2.84 9.00 13.79
C ALA A 44 1.55 8.20 13.58
N LEU A 45 1.29 7.26 14.49
CA LEU A 45 0.11 6.39 14.47
C LEU A 45 -1.00 6.89 15.41
N THR A 46 -0.69 7.80 16.33
CA THR A 46 -1.62 8.39 17.28
C THR A 46 -1.58 9.91 17.21
N GLU A 47 -2.70 10.54 17.56
CA GLU A 47 -2.81 12.00 17.61
C GLU A 47 -1.87 12.61 18.66
N ASP A 48 -1.73 11.96 19.82
CA ASP A 48 -0.81 12.42 20.88
C ASP A 48 0.65 12.44 20.41
N SER A 49 1.11 11.37 19.74
CA SER A 49 2.47 11.34 19.18
C SER A 49 2.65 12.39 18.09
N TYR A 50 1.63 12.62 17.26
CA TYR A 50 1.68 13.67 16.23
C TYR A 50 1.83 15.07 16.85
N ASN A 51 1.07 15.37 17.90
CA ASN A 51 1.12 16.66 18.60
C ASN A 51 2.46 16.85 19.32
N ASN A 52 3.00 15.81 19.97
CA ASN A 52 4.32 15.89 20.60
C ASN A 52 5.42 16.26 19.59
N PHE A 53 5.44 15.63 18.40
CA PHE A 53 6.41 15.98 17.36
C PHE A 53 6.16 17.38 16.75
N LYS A 54 4.90 17.84 16.73
CA LYS A 54 4.55 19.21 16.32
C LYS A 54 5.13 20.25 17.28
N ASP A 55 5.03 19.99 18.58
CA ASP A 55 5.53 20.88 19.62
C ASP A 55 7.06 20.88 19.67
N GLU A 56 7.68 19.72 19.46
CA GLU A 56 9.13 19.58 19.31
C GLU A 56 9.65 20.36 18.09
N LEU A 57 8.97 20.23 16.93
CA LEU A 57 9.28 21.01 15.73
C LEU A 57 9.11 22.51 15.95
N SER A 58 8.04 22.93 16.62
CA SER A 58 7.78 24.35 16.91
C SER A 58 8.83 24.95 17.85
N SER A 59 9.39 24.14 18.74
CA SER A 59 10.43 24.56 19.69
C SER A 59 11.82 24.65 19.06
N LEU A 60 12.16 23.75 18.15
CA LEU A 60 13.46 23.74 17.46
C LEU A 60 13.52 24.66 16.24
N ALA A 61 12.40 24.90 15.56
CA ALA A 61 12.38 25.59 14.28
C ALA A 61 12.35 27.12 14.45
N PRO A 62 13.15 27.88 13.67
CA PRO A 62 13.02 29.33 13.59
C PRO A 62 11.61 29.76 13.18
N PRO A 63 11.11 30.94 13.63
CA PRO A 63 9.79 31.47 13.28
C PRO A 63 9.40 31.37 11.79
N PRO A 64 10.27 31.70 10.79
CA PRO A 64 9.90 31.58 9.38
C PRO A 64 9.69 30.14 8.89
N ILE A 65 10.25 29.15 9.59
CA ILE A 65 10.04 27.73 9.28
C ILE A 65 8.70 27.27 9.86
N VAL A 66 8.36 27.72 11.06
CA VAL A 66 7.07 27.43 11.71
C VAL A 66 5.92 28.01 10.88
N GLU A 67 6.03 29.24 10.39
CA GLU A 67 5.01 29.83 9.50
C GLU A 67 4.82 29.03 8.20
N TYR A 68 5.93 28.56 7.60
CA TYR A 68 5.87 27.69 6.42
C TYR A 68 5.18 26.37 6.72
N LEU A 69 5.48 25.76 7.87
CA LEU A 69 4.87 24.50 8.31
C LEU A 69 3.37 24.67 8.57
N GLN A 70 2.99 25.76 9.23
CA GLN A 70 1.60 26.04 9.55
C GLN A 70 0.76 26.29 8.29
N ARG A 71 1.30 27.07 7.34
CA ARG A 71 0.59 27.39 6.10
C ARG A 71 0.44 26.19 5.16
N ASN A 72 1.48 25.36 5.03
CA ASN A 72 1.54 24.34 3.98
C ASN A 72 1.26 22.91 4.46
N TRP A 73 1.48 22.61 5.75
CA TRP A 73 1.41 21.23 6.25
C TRP A 73 0.39 21.08 7.39
N TRP A 74 0.50 21.87 8.45
CA TRP A 74 -0.37 21.70 9.63
C TRP A 74 -1.81 22.18 9.41
N ASN A 75 -2.10 22.92 8.35
CA ASN A 75 -3.47 23.26 7.96
C ASN A 75 -4.19 22.11 7.23
N CYS A 76 -3.45 21.09 6.77
CA CYS A 76 -4.01 19.96 6.03
C CYS A 76 -3.45 18.59 6.47
N PRO A 77 -3.45 18.26 7.79
CA PRO A 77 -2.89 17.01 8.29
C PRO A 77 -3.54 15.77 7.68
N GLN A 78 -4.83 15.84 7.30
CA GLN A 78 -5.58 14.77 6.66
C GLN A 78 -4.93 14.31 5.36
N MET A 79 -4.17 15.16 4.67
CA MET A 79 -3.58 14.81 3.38
C MET A 79 -2.27 14.04 3.51
N TRP A 80 -1.64 13.97 4.68
CA TRP A 80 -0.29 13.42 4.79
C TRP A 80 0.07 12.73 6.09
N ALA A 81 -0.62 13.01 7.18
CA ALA A 81 -0.33 12.39 8.46
C ALA A 81 -0.90 10.97 8.49
N ASN A 82 -0.09 9.98 8.85
CA ASN A 82 -0.51 8.59 8.85
C ASN A 82 -1.64 8.31 9.86
N PHE A 83 -1.69 8.99 11.01
CA PHE A 83 -2.71 8.75 12.04
C PHE A 83 -4.15 8.97 11.54
N LEU A 84 -4.36 9.91 10.60
CA LEU A 84 -5.67 10.14 9.96
C LEU A 84 -5.93 9.22 8.76
N ASN A 85 -4.88 8.59 8.23
CA ASN A 85 -4.91 7.79 7.00
C ASN A 85 -4.63 6.30 7.27
N LEU A 86 -4.93 5.82 8.49
CA LEU A 86 -4.71 4.42 8.88
C LEU A 86 -5.69 3.47 8.21
N ASP A 87 -6.94 3.92 8.02
CA ASP A 87 -8.04 3.10 7.50
C ASP A 87 -8.16 3.14 5.96
N ILE A 88 -7.34 3.97 5.31
CA ILE A 88 -7.34 4.07 3.85
C ILE A 88 -6.61 2.86 3.25
N PRO A 89 -7.27 2.07 2.37
CA PRO A 89 -6.68 0.89 1.76
C PRO A 89 -5.51 1.26 0.85
N ARG A 90 -4.28 0.91 1.24
CA ARG A 90 -3.08 1.25 0.46
C ARG A 90 -2.82 0.33 -0.73
N LEU A 91 -3.56 -0.77 -0.87
CA LEU A 91 -3.43 -1.76 -1.95
C LEU A 91 -1.95 -2.17 -2.22
N HIS A 92 -1.18 -2.34 -1.14
CA HIS A 92 0.26 -2.65 -1.17
C HIS A 92 1.16 -1.59 -1.84
N VAL A 93 0.65 -0.38 -2.13
CA VAL A 93 1.45 0.75 -2.58
C VAL A 93 1.99 1.47 -1.35
N THR A 94 3.09 0.96 -0.80
CA THR A 94 3.72 1.51 0.40
C THR A 94 4.73 2.61 0.08
N THR A 95 5.21 2.70 -1.16
CA THR A 95 6.24 3.64 -1.60
C THR A 95 5.98 4.09 -3.04
N THR A 96 6.54 5.24 -3.42
CA THR A 96 6.51 5.72 -4.80
C THR A 96 7.61 5.16 -5.69
N ASN A 97 8.34 4.14 -5.24
CA ASN A 97 9.47 3.56 -5.97
C ASN A 97 9.11 3.15 -7.41
N HIS A 98 7.92 2.59 -7.62
CA HIS A 98 7.45 2.25 -8.98
C HIS A 98 7.32 3.49 -9.87
N PHE A 99 6.73 4.56 -9.33
CA PHE A 99 6.52 5.81 -10.04
C PHE A 99 7.83 6.54 -10.31
N GLU A 100 8.72 6.61 -9.30
CA GLU A 100 10.05 7.22 -9.46
C GLU A 100 10.93 6.41 -10.42
N SER A 101 10.86 5.09 -10.41
CA SER A 101 11.56 4.23 -11.37
C SER A 101 11.06 4.48 -12.78
N TYR A 102 9.74 4.57 -12.97
CA TYR A 102 9.13 4.87 -14.26
C TYR A 102 9.55 6.26 -14.78
N HIS A 103 9.46 7.29 -13.93
CA HIS A 103 9.96 8.63 -14.25
C HIS A 103 11.46 8.66 -14.52
N GLY A 104 12.26 7.88 -13.78
CA GLY A 104 13.69 7.73 -14.02
C GLY A 104 13.96 7.19 -15.42
N LYS A 105 13.26 6.12 -15.83
CA LYS A 105 13.37 5.54 -17.18
C LYS A 105 12.97 6.55 -18.27
N ILE A 106 11.88 7.29 -18.07
CA ILE A 106 11.49 8.35 -19.00
C ILE A 106 12.58 9.41 -19.10
N LYS A 107 13.15 9.86 -17.98
CA LYS A 107 14.24 10.85 -17.95
C LYS A 107 15.55 10.33 -18.55
N THR A 108 15.79 9.02 -18.57
CA THR A 108 16.93 8.45 -19.32
C THR A 108 16.72 8.47 -20.82
N LEU A 109 15.46 8.41 -21.28
CA LEU A 109 15.10 8.47 -22.69
C LEU A 109 15.00 9.91 -23.20
N LEU A 110 14.47 10.82 -22.38
CA LEU A 110 14.27 12.22 -22.70
C LEU A 110 15.39 13.09 -22.11
N HIS A 111 16.10 13.84 -22.95
CA HIS A 111 17.09 14.83 -22.50
C HIS A 111 16.77 16.22 -23.06
N SER A 112 17.29 17.27 -22.44
CA SER A 112 16.88 18.68 -22.68
C SER A 112 17.14 19.21 -24.10
N LYS A 113 17.86 18.47 -24.95
CA LYS A 113 18.28 18.90 -26.30
C LYS A 113 17.49 18.25 -27.44
N ILE A 114 16.50 17.40 -27.14
CA ILE A 114 15.66 16.77 -28.17
C ILE A 114 14.52 17.68 -28.59
N SER A 115 14.13 17.58 -29.86
CA SER A 115 12.91 18.21 -30.32
C SER A 115 11.67 17.50 -29.75
N LEU A 116 10.54 18.21 -29.71
CA LEU A 116 9.26 17.63 -29.27
C LEU A 116 8.85 16.43 -30.13
N SER A 117 9.07 16.49 -31.45
CA SER A 117 8.75 15.39 -32.35
C SER A 117 9.58 14.14 -32.06
N GLU A 118 10.88 14.29 -31.82
CA GLU A 118 11.76 13.18 -31.42
C GLU A 118 11.37 12.62 -30.04
N ALA A 119 11.02 13.49 -29.09
CA ALA A 119 10.53 13.07 -27.77
C ALA A 119 9.27 12.19 -27.88
N LEU A 120 8.30 12.60 -28.71
CA LEU A 120 7.07 11.84 -28.93
C LEU A 120 7.35 10.48 -29.58
N LEU A 121 8.23 10.42 -30.57
CA LEU A 121 8.62 9.15 -31.21
C LEU A 121 9.32 8.20 -30.23
N LEU A 122 10.19 8.71 -29.36
CA LEU A 122 10.86 7.91 -28.34
C LEU A 122 9.88 7.38 -27.29
N LEU A 123 8.94 8.20 -26.84
CA LEU A 123 7.88 7.78 -25.91
C LEU A 123 6.98 6.70 -26.54
N GLN A 124 6.58 6.87 -27.79
CA GLN A 124 5.77 5.88 -28.51
C GLN A 124 6.49 4.54 -28.63
N LYS A 125 7.80 4.56 -28.98
CA LYS A 125 8.63 3.34 -29.04
C LYS A 125 8.74 2.68 -27.67
N TYR A 126 8.93 3.47 -26.62
CA TYR A 126 9.03 2.97 -25.26
C TYR A 126 7.73 2.31 -24.78
N ASP A 127 6.60 2.97 -25.02
CA ASP A 127 5.27 2.43 -24.70
C ASP A 127 4.99 1.13 -25.47
N SER A 128 5.30 1.11 -26.77
CA SER A 128 5.17 -0.10 -27.60
C SER A 128 6.02 -1.25 -27.06
N HIS A 129 7.25 -0.97 -26.62
CA HIS A 129 8.12 -1.96 -25.99
C HIS A 129 7.54 -2.46 -24.65
N LEU A 130 6.98 -1.58 -23.83
CA LEU A 130 6.34 -1.98 -22.56
C LEU A 130 5.13 -2.90 -22.80
N LEU A 131 4.29 -2.60 -23.80
CA LEU A 131 3.16 -3.45 -24.18
C LEU A 131 3.61 -4.83 -24.65
N GLN A 132 4.70 -4.91 -25.45
CA GLN A 132 5.28 -6.18 -25.87
C GLN A 132 5.79 -6.98 -24.67
N VAL A 133 6.54 -6.35 -23.76
CA VAL A 133 7.03 -7.00 -22.54
C VAL A 133 5.88 -7.49 -21.67
N ALA A 134 4.83 -6.69 -21.48
CA ALA A 134 3.64 -7.11 -20.71
C ALA A 134 2.93 -8.32 -21.35
N THR A 135 2.82 -8.33 -22.68
CA THR A 135 2.25 -9.45 -23.44
C THR A 135 3.08 -10.71 -23.27
N VAL A 136 4.41 -10.60 -23.39
CA VAL A 136 5.34 -11.73 -23.19
C VAL A 136 5.25 -12.26 -21.76
N ILE A 137 5.27 -11.39 -20.75
CA ILE A 137 5.14 -11.80 -19.33
C ILE A 137 3.80 -12.52 -19.12
N THR A 138 2.70 -11.97 -19.62
CA THR A 138 1.36 -12.58 -19.49
C THR A 138 1.30 -13.96 -20.16
N THR A 139 1.91 -14.09 -21.35
CA THR A 139 2.00 -15.35 -22.08
C THR A 139 2.81 -16.38 -21.29
N VAL A 140 3.99 -16.00 -20.78
CA VAL A 140 4.84 -16.87 -19.96
C VAL A 140 4.13 -17.28 -18.66
N GLU A 141 3.43 -16.36 -17.99
CA GLU A 141 2.63 -16.68 -16.81
C GLU A 141 1.49 -17.66 -17.12
N SER A 142 0.82 -17.52 -18.27
CA SER A 142 -0.20 -18.48 -18.70
C SER A 142 0.38 -19.87 -19.02
N MET A 143 1.63 -19.94 -19.49
CA MET A 143 2.34 -21.20 -19.72
C MET A 143 2.76 -21.86 -18.41
N LYS A 144 3.23 -21.08 -17.41
CA LYS A 144 3.56 -21.61 -16.07
C LYS A 144 2.38 -22.29 -15.39
N ARG A 145 1.15 -21.81 -15.62
CA ARG A 145 -0.09 -22.46 -15.13
C ARG A 145 -0.28 -23.88 -15.64
N ARG A 146 0.19 -24.18 -16.85
CA ARG A 146 0.10 -25.53 -17.43
C ARG A 146 1.17 -26.48 -16.86
N TYR A 147 2.20 -25.96 -16.18
CA TYR A 147 3.33 -26.75 -15.71
C TYR A 147 3.34 -27.01 -14.19
N ASN A 148 2.43 -26.44 -13.40
CA ASN A 148 2.38 -26.72 -11.96
C ASN A 148 1.59 -28.02 -11.69
N SER A 149 2.06 -29.15 -12.21
CA SER A 149 1.46 -30.50 -12.06
C SER A 149 1.64 -31.12 -10.66
N LYS A 150 2.13 -30.34 -9.68
CA LYS A 150 2.48 -30.82 -8.33
C LYS A 150 1.61 -30.28 -7.20
N ASP A 151 0.77 -29.28 -7.42
CA ASP A 151 -0.12 -28.77 -6.37
C ASP A 151 -1.45 -29.54 -6.39
N SER A 152 -1.61 -30.46 -5.44
CA SER A 152 -2.78 -31.35 -5.30
C SER A 152 -3.99 -30.69 -4.59
N ASP A 153 -3.87 -29.43 -4.16
CA ASP A 153 -4.92 -28.76 -3.38
C ASP A 153 -5.86 -27.95 -4.31
N PRO A 154 -7.15 -28.31 -4.41
CA PRO A 154 -8.12 -27.63 -5.28
C PRO A 154 -8.27 -26.14 -4.97
N VAL A 155 -8.00 -25.72 -3.72
CA VAL A 155 -8.05 -24.32 -3.28
C VAL A 155 -7.02 -23.46 -4.04
N ILE A 156 -5.83 -24.00 -4.31
CA ILE A 156 -4.76 -23.28 -4.99
C ILE A 156 -5.16 -23.00 -6.44
N GLY A 157 -5.76 -23.99 -7.10
CA GLY A 157 -6.27 -23.85 -8.47
C GLY A 157 -7.32 -22.75 -8.58
N GLU A 158 -8.31 -22.76 -7.68
CA GLU A 158 -9.38 -21.75 -7.67
C GLU A 158 -8.88 -20.33 -7.42
N VAL A 159 -7.89 -20.15 -6.54
CA VAL A 159 -7.27 -18.85 -6.28
C VAL A 159 -6.61 -18.31 -7.55
N TYR A 160 -5.76 -19.10 -8.21
CA TYR A 160 -5.08 -18.65 -9.44
C TYR A 160 -6.07 -18.40 -10.58
N LEU A 161 -7.19 -19.10 -10.66
CA LEU A 161 -8.20 -18.83 -11.69
C LEU A 161 -8.85 -17.45 -11.53
N ASN A 162 -9.12 -17.04 -10.30
CA ASN A 162 -9.90 -15.84 -10.00
C ASN A 162 -9.06 -14.56 -9.84
N VAL A 163 -7.80 -14.66 -9.42
CA VAL A 163 -6.96 -13.49 -9.11
C VAL A 163 -5.62 -13.49 -9.85
N THR A 164 -4.97 -12.31 -9.91
CA THR A 164 -3.62 -12.14 -10.49
C THR A 164 -2.58 -13.05 -9.80
N SER A 165 -1.47 -13.35 -10.48
CA SER A 165 -0.38 -14.19 -9.92
C SER A 165 0.16 -13.61 -8.61
N PHE A 166 0.29 -12.28 -8.55
CA PHE A 166 0.67 -11.54 -7.37
C PHE A 166 -0.32 -11.69 -6.21
N ALA A 167 -1.62 -11.46 -6.46
CA ALA A 167 -2.65 -11.60 -5.44
C ALA A 167 -2.78 -13.05 -4.95
N ALA A 168 -2.69 -14.02 -5.87
CA ALA A 168 -2.71 -15.44 -5.54
C ALA A 168 -1.57 -15.81 -4.57
N ARG A 169 -0.35 -15.36 -4.84
CA ARG A 169 0.79 -15.57 -3.93
C ARG A 169 0.51 -15.06 -2.52
N LEU A 170 -0.04 -13.84 -2.39
CA LEU A 170 -0.38 -13.26 -1.09
C LEU A 170 -1.47 -14.05 -0.35
N ILE A 171 -2.50 -14.52 -1.07
CA ILE A 171 -3.59 -15.34 -0.49
C ILE A 171 -3.04 -16.69 -0.03
N LEU A 172 -2.17 -17.33 -0.82
CA LEU A 172 -1.56 -18.61 -0.47
C LEU A 172 -0.64 -18.51 0.75
N GLU A 173 0.11 -17.41 0.88
CA GLU A 173 0.87 -17.13 2.11
C GLU A 173 -0.05 -17.06 3.34
N GLN A 174 -1.23 -16.43 3.22
CA GLN A 174 -2.23 -16.40 4.31
C GLN A 174 -2.84 -17.77 4.59
N TYR A 175 -3.08 -18.57 3.56
CA TYR A 175 -3.61 -19.93 3.70
C TYR A 175 -2.62 -20.84 4.44
N GLU A 176 -1.33 -20.77 4.12
CA GLU A 176 -0.29 -21.53 4.83
C GLU A 176 -0.14 -21.10 6.30
N ILE A 177 -0.28 -19.80 6.59
CA ILE A 177 -0.31 -19.32 7.98
C ILE A 177 -1.52 -19.90 8.72
N THR A 178 -2.67 -20.02 8.06
CA THR A 178 -3.88 -20.59 8.67
C THR A 178 -3.67 -22.02 9.17
N LYS A 179 -2.86 -22.81 8.47
CA LYS A 179 -2.55 -24.19 8.87
C LYS A 179 -1.65 -24.27 10.11
N LYS A 180 -0.87 -23.22 10.40
CA LYS A 180 0.14 -23.19 11.47
C LYS A 180 -0.38 -22.70 12.82
N PHE A 181 -1.47 -21.92 12.82
CA PHE A 181 -2.01 -21.31 14.03
C PHE A 181 -3.38 -21.91 14.39
N SER A 182 -3.64 -22.05 15.69
CA SER A 182 -4.97 -22.40 16.21
C SER A 182 -5.80 -21.12 16.41
N TYR A 183 -7.09 -21.23 16.13
CA TYR A 183 -8.04 -20.12 16.25
C TYR A 183 -9.21 -20.57 17.12
N SER A 184 -9.65 -19.69 18.02
CA SER A 184 -10.90 -19.88 18.76
C SER A 184 -11.94 -18.88 18.26
N PHE A 185 -13.18 -19.34 18.20
CA PHE A 185 -14.30 -18.61 17.62
C PHE A 185 -15.36 -18.37 18.69
N THR A 186 -15.79 -17.12 18.83
CA THR A 186 -16.98 -16.74 19.59
C THR A 186 -17.98 -16.09 18.65
N GLU A 187 -19.18 -16.65 18.56
CA GLU A 187 -20.25 -16.11 17.72
C GLU A 187 -20.84 -14.87 18.40
N SER A 188 -20.82 -13.74 17.69
CA SER A 188 -21.50 -12.52 18.07
C SER A 188 -22.77 -12.34 17.22
N ALA A 189 -23.63 -11.40 17.58
CA ALA A 189 -24.85 -11.11 16.82
C ALA A 189 -24.54 -10.75 15.34
N ASN A 190 -25.40 -11.21 14.42
CA ASN A 190 -25.37 -10.94 12.97
C ASN A 190 -24.24 -11.59 12.14
N ASP A 191 -23.95 -12.89 12.32
CA ASP A 191 -22.94 -13.64 11.53
C ASP A 191 -21.50 -13.09 11.64
N ILE A 192 -21.23 -12.30 12.69
CA ILE A 192 -19.91 -11.78 13.00
C ILE A 192 -19.25 -12.73 14.00
N TYR A 193 -18.09 -13.27 13.63
CA TYR A 193 -17.30 -14.13 14.49
C TYR A 193 -16.13 -13.33 15.06
N GLU A 194 -16.00 -13.38 16.38
CA GLU A 194 -14.80 -12.94 17.08
C GLU A 194 -13.78 -14.07 17.06
N LEU A 195 -12.60 -13.77 16.52
CA LEU A 195 -11.52 -14.71 16.31
C LEU A 195 -10.30 -14.30 17.13
N LYS A 196 -9.89 -15.19 18.04
CA LYS A 196 -8.67 -15.01 18.85
C LYS A 196 -7.58 -15.93 18.31
N SER A 197 -6.54 -15.32 17.74
CA SER A 197 -5.36 -16.01 17.19
C SER A 197 -4.24 -16.16 18.22
N SER A 198 -4.19 -15.27 19.21
CA SER A 198 -3.28 -15.25 20.37
C SER A 198 -3.97 -14.49 21.51
N ALA A 199 -3.45 -14.59 22.74
CA ALA A 199 -4.13 -14.17 23.97
C ALA A 199 -4.63 -12.70 24.02
N GLU A 200 -4.16 -11.80 23.15
CA GLU A 200 -4.50 -10.37 23.20
C GLU A 200 -5.17 -9.80 21.96
N THR A 201 -5.20 -10.49 20.81
CA THR A 201 -5.76 -9.89 19.57
C THR A 201 -7.09 -10.52 19.16
N VAL A 202 -8.15 -9.71 19.23
CA VAL A 202 -9.51 -10.06 18.79
C VAL A 202 -9.77 -9.50 17.40
N TYR A 203 -10.10 -10.38 16.45
CA TYR A 203 -10.48 -10.00 15.08
C TYR A 203 -11.97 -10.25 14.87
N HIS A 204 -12.64 -9.32 14.21
CA HIS A 204 -14.03 -9.51 13.79
C HIS A 204 -14.02 -9.94 12.33
N THR A 205 -14.54 -11.13 12.04
CA THR A 205 -14.54 -11.71 10.71
C THR A 205 -15.91 -12.30 10.38
N THR A 206 -16.33 -12.11 9.14
CA THR A 206 -17.47 -12.81 8.51
C THR A 206 -16.91 -13.76 7.46
N SER A 207 -17.79 -14.49 6.76
CA SER A 207 -17.39 -15.34 5.63
C SER A 207 -16.80 -14.56 4.45
N LYS A 208 -16.98 -13.24 4.37
CA LYS A 208 -16.57 -12.38 3.24
C LYS A 208 -15.76 -11.15 3.62
N SER A 209 -15.73 -10.76 4.89
CA SER A 209 -15.05 -9.55 5.35
C SER A 209 -14.31 -9.78 6.66
N CYS A 210 -13.24 -9.03 6.90
CA CYS A 210 -12.48 -9.10 8.15
C CYS A 210 -11.91 -7.72 8.49
N ASN A 211 -11.82 -7.39 9.78
CA ASN A 211 -11.20 -6.15 10.26
C ASN A 211 -9.66 -6.19 10.28
N CYS A 212 -9.04 -7.31 9.89
CA CYS A 212 -7.58 -7.40 9.93
C CYS A 212 -6.93 -6.48 8.89
N LYS A 213 -5.72 -5.99 9.22
CA LYS A 213 -4.95 -5.10 8.34
C LYS A 213 -4.77 -5.63 6.93
N PHE A 214 -4.66 -6.96 6.75
CA PHE A 214 -4.56 -7.58 5.43
C PHE A 214 -5.81 -7.34 4.58
N PHE A 215 -7.00 -7.63 5.14
CA PHE A 215 -8.26 -7.46 4.44
C PHE A 215 -8.59 -5.98 4.22
N VAL A 216 -8.36 -5.13 5.23
CA VAL A 216 -8.57 -3.68 5.10
C VAL A 216 -7.73 -3.11 3.97
N ASN A 217 -6.45 -3.47 3.89
CA ASN A 217 -5.53 -2.91 2.88
C ASN A 217 -5.66 -3.49 1.48
N LEU A 218 -5.99 -4.78 1.35
CA LEU A 218 -5.94 -5.49 0.06
C LEU A 218 -7.31 -5.91 -0.46
N LYS A 219 -8.33 -5.99 0.41
CA LYS A 219 -9.64 -6.56 0.10
C LYS A 219 -9.54 -7.98 -0.49
N LEU A 220 -8.54 -8.74 -0.04
CA LEU A 220 -8.30 -10.14 -0.39
C LEU A 220 -8.63 -11.04 0.79
N GLN A 221 -8.96 -12.30 0.51
CA GLN A 221 -9.24 -13.30 1.54
C GLN A 221 -8.04 -13.50 2.47
N CYS A 222 -8.23 -13.20 3.76
CA CYS A 222 -7.20 -13.30 4.79
C CYS A 222 -7.25 -14.65 5.51
N ARG A 223 -6.22 -14.92 6.32
CA ARG A 223 -6.15 -16.14 7.17
C ARG A 223 -7.33 -16.32 8.11
N HIS A 224 -7.93 -15.23 8.60
CA HIS A 224 -9.08 -15.28 9.51
C HIS A 224 -10.35 -15.74 8.79
N ILE A 225 -10.54 -15.31 7.54
CA ILE A 225 -11.66 -15.77 6.71
C ILE A 225 -11.46 -17.24 6.33
N PHE A 226 -10.23 -17.68 6.01
CA PHE A 226 -9.92 -19.10 5.81
C PHE A 226 -10.19 -19.94 7.05
N ALA A 227 -9.76 -19.47 8.23
CA ALA A 227 -9.99 -20.14 9.50
C ALA A 227 -11.48 -20.26 9.81
N LEU A 228 -12.25 -19.18 9.64
CA LEU A 228 -13.69 -19.19 9.85
C LEU A 228 -14.38 -20.16 8.90
N ARG A 229 -14.07 -20.12 7.60
CA ARG A 229 -14.64 -21.03 6.60
C ARG A 229 -14.38 -22.49 6.91
N LYS A 230 -13.19 -22.80 7.43
CA LYS A 230 -12.86 -24.14 7.92
C LYS A 230 -13.71 -24.54 9.13
N HIS A 231 -14.00 -23.61 10.03
CA HIS A 231 -14.85 -23.85 11.21
C HIS A 231 -16.33 -24.06 10.86
N ILE A 232 -16.85 -23.33 9.87
CA ILE A 232 -18.25 -23.46 9.41
C ILE A 232 -18.43 -24.49 8.27
N GLU A 233 -17.39 -25.27 7.97
CA GLU A 233 -17.36 -26.28 6.89
C GLU A 233 -17.78 -25.75 5.51
N ALA A 234 -17.52 -24.47 5.22
CA ALA A 234 -17.78 -23.84 3.93
C ALA A 234 -16.61 -24.03 2.94
N PRO A 235 -16.81 -23.78 1.63
CA PRO A 235 -15.73 -23.75 0.66
C PRO A 235 -14.58 -22.86 1.14
N LEU A 236 -13.37 -23.40 1.19
CA LEU A 236 -12.22 -22.71 1.80
C LEU A 236 -11.89 -21.41 1.07
N TYR A 237 -12.08 -21.36 -0.24
CA TYR A 237 -11.94 -20.15 -1.03
C TYR A 237 -13.30 -19.68 -1.55
N GLN A 238 -13.51 -18.37 -1.55
CA GLN A 238 -14.54 -17.74 -2.36
C GLN A 238 -13.92 -16.52 -3.00
N ASN A 239 -14.33 -16.24 -4.24
CA ASN A 239 -14.03 -14.97 -4.88
C ASN A 239 -14.77 -13.86 -4.09
N ILE A 240 -14.07 -13.28 -3.12
CA ILE A 240 -14.47 -12.05 -2.46
C ILE A 240 -14.28 -10.96 -3.50
N GLN A 241 -15.28 -10.10 -3.67
CA GLN A 241 -15.23 -8.94 -4.55
C GLN A 241 -13.98 -8.10 -4.22
N CYS A 242 -12.91 -8.36 -4.95
CA CYS A 242 -11.62 -7.72 -4.80
C CYS A 242 -11.52 -6.58 -5.82
N ASP A 243 -10.61 -5.65 -5.56
CA ASP A 243 -10.35 -4.55 -6.48
C ASP A 243 -10.02 -5.10 -7.88
N HIS A 244 -10.49 -4.41 -8.95
CA HIS A 244 -10.21 -4.78 -10.34
C HIS A 244 -8.70 -4.98 -10.59
N ARG A 245 -7.83 -4.31 -9.83
CA ARG A 245 -6.39 -4.51 -9.90
C ARG A 245 -5.93 -5.94 -9.56
N PHE A 246 -6.65 -6.64 -8.69
CA PHE A 246 -6.35 -8.01 -8.27
C PHE A 246 -7.23 -9.05 -8.96
N SER A 247 -8.39 -8.63 -9.47
CA SER A 247 -9.24 -9.43 -10.34
C SER A 247 -8.56 -9.73 -11.68
N ARG A 248 -8.83 -10.91 -12.24
CA ARG A 248 -8.52 -11.24 -13.65
C ARG A 248 -9.72 -11.01 -14.59
N ASN A 249 -10.90 -10.74 -14.02
CA ASN A 249 -12.15 -10.42 -14.71
C ASN A 249 -12.44 -8.93 -14.65
#